data_AF-A0A8T2XUP9-F1
#
_entry.id   AF-A0A8T2XUP9-F1
#
_cell.length_a   1.000
_cell.length_b   1.000
_cell.length_c   1.000
_cell.angle_alpha   90.00
_cell.angle_beta   90.00
_cell.angle_gamma   90.00
#
_symmetry.space_group_name_H-M   'P 1'
#
loop_
_entity.id
_entity.type
_entity.pdbx_description
1 polymer ?
#
loop_
_entity_poly.entity_id
_entity_poly.type
_entity_poly.pdbx_seq_one_letter_code
_entity_poly.pdbx_strand_id
1 'polypeptide(L)'
;MAKDTSEAESHPKRLGLLKDQVRSTKKKDSDRFEIVPIQNPLSFEKGFFVVIRACQLLAQKNDGIILVGIAGPSGAGKTIFTEKILNFLPSVAVISMDNYNDSSRIVDGNFDDPRLTDYDTLLKNVHDLKAGKPAEVPIYDFKSSTRTGYRTLEVPSSRIVIIEGIYALSANLRPLLDLRVSVTGGVHFDLVKRVLRDIQRAGQEPEEIIQQISETVYPMYKAFIEPDLQTAHIKIINKFNPFSGFQSPTYILKSARKVTMDQIKAVLSEDQKETMEQIYDIYLLPPGEDPETCQSYLRMRNKDGKYNLMFEEWVADVPFIISPRITFEVTVKLLSGLMALGYTIAAILQRSSHIFSDDRVCVKIDWLGQLNRQYVQVQGRDRLVVKFIAEQLGLEGSYTPRTYIEQIQLERLVNEVMALPDDLKTKLSLDEDLVSSPKEALLRASADRVARRLKNGKSGMSHSYSSQRDKNLSKLTGLAATSKRFDDRNLESPAALANQVFLLVSQLLCLISQHVVVEFKSL
;
A
#
# COMPACT_ATOMS: atom_id res chain seq x y z
N MET A 1 4.07 20.83 56.15
CA MET A 1 5.14 20.24 55.33
C MET A 1 4.92 18.74 55.24
N ALA A 2 5.13 18.15 54.05
CA ALA A 2 5.18 16.72 53.69
C ALA A 2 3.88 15.90 53.92
N LYS A 3 3.13 15.55 52.87
CA LYS A 3 3.30 14.42 51.91
C LYS A 3 3.12 13.05 52.56
N ASP A 4 1.90 12.53 52.45
CA ASP A 4 1.64 11.10 52.29
C ASP A 4 1.12 10.86 50.87
N THR A 5 1.92 10.16 50.09
CA THR A 5 1.60 9.65 48.76
C THR A 5 1.30 8.16 48.89
N SER A 6 0.05 7.77 48.74
CA SER A 6 -0.33 6.41 48.37
C SER A 6 -1.39 6.44 47.26
N GLU A 7 -1.01 5.79 46.16
CA GLU A 7 -1.86 4.97 45.29
C GLU A 7 -3.06 5.60 44.57
N ALA A 8 -2.88 5.83 43.26
CA ALA A 8 -3.82 5.32 42.26
C ALA A 8 -3.10 5.27 40.89
N GLU A 9 -2.42 4.16 40.63
CA GLU A 9 -2.05 3.78 39.26
C GLU A 9 -3.33 3.71 38.41
N SER A 10 -3.45 4.63 37.46
CA SER A 10 -4.58 4.64 36.54
C SER A 10 -4.43 3.49 35.54
N HIS A 11 -5.10 2.37 35.83
CA HIS A 11 -5.34 1.30 34.87
C HIS A 11 -5.84 1.84 33.51
N PRO A 12 -5.43 1.26 32.37
CA PRO A 12 -5.93 1.66 31.06
C PRO A 12 -7.44 1.35 31.01
N LYS A 13 -8.26 2.40 30.96
CA LYS A 13 -9.71 2.29 30.80
C LYS A 13 -10.02 1.35 29.64
N ARG A 14 -10.78 0.27 29.94
CA ARG A 14 -11.46 -0.59 28.96
C ARG A 14 -11.90 0.25 27.76
N LEU A 15 -11.43 -0.08 26.56
CA LEU A 15 -11.97 0.51 25.34
C LEU A 15 -13.48 0.22 25.31
N GLY A 16 -14.29 1.26 25.48
CA GLY A 16 -15.74 1.18 25.31
C GLY A 16 -16.09 0.66 23.91
N LEU A 17 -17.37 0.31 23.72
CA LEU A 17 -17.89 -0.13 22.43
C LEU A 17 -17.49 0.89 21.35
N LEU A 18 -17.29 0.45 20.10
CA LEU A 18 -16.86 1.34 18.99
C LEU A 18 -17.71 2.62 18.87
N LYS A 19 -18.99 2.53 19.25
CA LYS A 19 -19.95 3.66 19.32
C LYS A 19 -19.55 4.76 20.32
N ASP A 20 -18.86 4.42 21.41
CA ASP A 20 -18.47 5.35 22.49
C ASP A 20 -17.18 6.13 22.16
N GLN A 21 -16.50 5.74 21.07
CA GLN A 21 -15.28 6.38 20.57
C GLN A 21 -15.58 7.62 19.72
N VAL A 22 -16.80 7.72 19.15
CA VAL A 22 -17.21 8.89 18.36
C VAL A 22 -17.79 9.94 19.29
N ARG A 23 -17.03 11.02 19.51
CA ARG A 23 -17.45 12.17 20.32
C ARG A 23 -17.49 13.41 19.45
N SER A 24 -18.45 14.29 19.72
CA SER A 24 -18.58 15.60 19.07
C SER A 24 -18.29 16.72 20.07
N THR A 25 -17.63 17.79 19.63
CA THR A 25 -17.45 19.04 20.38
C THR A 25 -18.04 20.21 19.62
N LYS A 26 -18.45 21.28 20.31
CA LYS A 26 -18.86 22.53 19.65
C LYS A 26 -17.61 23.23 19.09
N LYS A 27 -17.68 23.74 17.87
CA LYS A 27 -16.58 24.47 17.23
C LYS A 27 -16.39 25.82 17.93
N LYS A 28 -15.14 26.26 18.12
CA LYS A 28 -14.83 27.46 18.93
C LYS A 28 -15.49 28.75 18.41
N ASP A 29 -15.66 28.86 17.09
CA ASP A 29 -16.19 30.06 16.42
C ASP A 29 -17.49 29.79 15.63
N SER A 30 -18.23 28.74 15.96
CA SER A 30 -19.46 28.38 15.25
C SER A 30 -20.44 27.61 16.13
N ASP A 31 -21.74 27.77 15.87
CA ASP A 31 -22.78 26.95 16.50
C ASP A 31 -22.81 25.50 16.01
N ARG A 32 -21.95 25.16 15.04
CA ARG A 32 -21.80 23.79 14.54
C ARG A 32 -20.91 22.94 15.44
N PHE A 33 -21.24 21.67 15.50
CA PHE A 33 -20.46 20.61 16.12
C PHE A 33 -19.49 19.99 15.12
N GLU A 34 -18.32 19.60 15.61
CA GLU A 34 -17.30 18.82 14.89
C GLU A 34 -16.97 17.54 15.66
N ILE A 35 -16.41 16.55 14.97
CA ILE A 35 -15.98 15.30 15.59
C ILE A 35 -14.60 15.47 16.22
N VAL A 36 -14.46 15.02 17.47
CA VAL A 36 -13.16 15.00 18.17
C VAL A 36 -12.24 14.01 17.45
N PRO A 37 -11.00 14.40 17.10
CA PRO A 37 -10.08 13.51 16.40
C PRO A 37 -9.80 12.21 17.17
N ILE A 38 -9.89 11.09 16.46
CA ILE A 38 -9.49 9.77 16.97
C ILE A 38 -7.99 9.62 16.74
N GLN A 39 -7.24 9.44 17.84
CA GLN A 39 -5.78 9.42 17.82
C GLN A 39 -5.21 8.23 17.04
N ASN A 40 -5.79 7.04 17.22
CA ASN A 40 -5.28 5.81 16.63
C ASN A 40 -5.94 5.54 15.27
N PRO A 41 -5.17 5.18 14.23
CA PRO A 41 -5.72 4.75 12.97
C PRO A 41 -6.61 3.51 13.11
N LEU A 42 -7.68 3.47 12.33
CA LEU A 42 -8.66 2.39 12.33
C LEU A 42 -8.46 1.48 11.11
N SER A 43 -8.80 0.20 11.22
CA SER A 43 -8.91 -0.66 10.03
C SER A 43 -10.06 -0.19 9.12
N PHE A 44 -10.02 -0.56 7.84
CA PHE A 44 -11.07 -0.23 6.87
C PHE A 44 -12.51 -0.47 7.40
N GLU A 45 -12.77 -1.66 7.97
CA GLU A 45 -14.09 -2.01 8.53
C GLU A 45 -14.45 -1.18 9.76
N LYS A 46 -13.53 -1.02 10.73
CA LYS A 46 -13.82 -0.20 11.92
C LYS A 46 -14.03 1.26 11.55
N GLY A 47 -13.20 1.78 10.64
CA GLY A 47 -13.29 3.13 10.10
C GLY A 47 -14.62 3.38 9.43
N PHE A 48 -15.11 2.43 8.63
CA PHE A 48 -16.43 2.48 8.01
C PHE A 48 -17.54 2.73 9.05
N PHE A 49 -17.65 1.87 10.08
CA PHE A 49 -18.69 2.04 11.12
C PHE A 49 -18.57 3.37 11.88
N VAL A 50 -17.35 3.80 12.18
CA VAL A 50 -17.08 5.07 12.89
C VAL A 50 -17.49 6.27 12.04
N VAL A 51 -17.21 6.26 10.73
CA VAL A 51 -17.60 7.33 9.80
C VAL A 51 -19.12 7.41 9.68
N ILE A 52 -19.81 6.29 9.51
CA ILE A 52 -21.28 6.24 9.47
C ILE A 52 -21.87 6.86 10.74
N ARG A 53 -21.35 6.47 11.91
CA ARG A 53 -21.82 7.01 13.20
C ARG A 53 -21.53 8.50 13.34
N ALA A 54 -20.38 8.96 12.88
CA ALA A 54 -20.01 10.37 12.87
C ALA A 54 -20.95 11.20 11.98
N CYS A 55 -21.27 10.72 10.78
CA CYS A 55 -22.22 11.38 9.88
C CYS A 55 -23.61 11.50 10.51
N GLN A 56 -24.13 10.43 11.11
CA GLN A 56 -25.42 10.45 11.81
C GLN A 56 -25.41 11.44 12.98
N LEU A 57 -24.35 11.45 13.78
CA LEU A 57 -24.23 12.34 14.94
C LEU A 57 -24.19 13.82 14.52
N LEU A 58 -23.46 14.14 13.45
CA LEU A 58 -23.39 15.49 12.90
C LEU A 58 -24.73 15.93 12.31
N ALA A 59 -25.41 15.05 11.57
CA ALA A 59 -26.72 15.35 11.00
C ALA A 59 -27.80 15.59 12.07
N GLN A 60 -27.68 14.97 13.24
CA GLN A 60 -28.57 15.19 14.39
C GLN A 60 -28.29 16.50 15.14
N LYS A 61 -27.02 16.94 15.19
CA LYS A 61 -26.60 18.08 16.02
C LYS A 61 -26.46 19.40 15.28
N ASN A 62 -26.20 19.35 13.98
CA ASN A 62 -26.05 20.54 13.14
C ASN A 62 -27.28 20.67 12.26
N ASP A 63 -27.67 21.90 11.94
CA ASP A 63 -28.68 22.18 10.91
C ASP A 63 -28.04 22.35 9.52
N GLY A 64 -28.84 22.20 8.46
CA GLY A 64 -28.40 22.30 7.07
C GLY A 64 -27.53 21.12 6.58
N ILE A 65 -26.80 21.33 5.49
CA ILE A 65 -25.93 20.31 4.89
C ILE A 65 -24.71 20.02 5.77
N ILE A 66 -24.36 18.74 5.87
CA ILE A 66 -23.15 18.20 6.50
C ILE A 66 -22.14 17.86 5.39
N LEU A 67 -20.98 18.49 5.42
CA LEU A 67 -19.90 18.24 4.46
C LEU A 67 -18.86 17.29 5.02
N VAL A 68 -18.63 16.20 4.30
CA VAL A 68 -17.66 15.16 4.67
C VAL A 68 -16.57 15.10 3.61
N GLY A 69 -15.33 15.40 3.98
CA GLY A 69 -14.17 15.24 3.10
C GLY A 69 -13.53 13.86 3.30
N ILE A 70 -13.34 13.12 2.21
CA ILE A 70 -12.63 11.84 2.19
C ILE A 70 -11.40 11.97 1.29
N ALA A 71 -10.21 12.08 1.90
CA ALA A 71 -8.94 12.21 1.19
C ALA A 71 -8.00 11.03 1.43
N GLY A 72 -6.94 10.99 0.63
CA GLY A 72 -5.99 9.88 0.58
C GLY A 72 -5.29 9.83 -0.76
N PRO A 73 -4.10 9.22 -0.86
CA PRO A 73 -3.40 9.10 -2.13
C PRO A 73 -4.23 8.31 -3.16
N SER A 74 -3.91 8.49 -4.44
CA SER A 74 -4.47 7.66 -5.50
C SER A 74 -4.20 6.18 -5.20
N GLY A 75 -5.16 5.29 -5.48
CA GLY A 75 -5.04 3.87 -5.15
C GLY A 75 -5.40 3.48 -3.70
N ALA A 76 -5.56 4.43 -2.76
CA ALA A 76 -5.88 4.12 -1.35
C ALA A 76 -7.24 3.44 -1.09
N GLY A 77 -8.12 3.39 -2.10
CA GLY A 77 -9.46 2.82 -1.97
C GLY A 77 -10.52 3.81 -1.45
N LYS A 78 -10.30 5.12 -1.62
CA LYS A 78 -11.28 6.17 -1.29
C LYS A 78 -12.63 5.95 -1.99
N THR A 79 -12.61 5.73 -3.31
CA THR A 79 -13.83 5.53 -4.11
C THR A 79 -14.61 4.31 -3.62
N ILE A 80 -13.94 3.19 -3.37
CA ILE A 80 -14.54 1.97 -2.80
C ILE A 80 -15.12 2.25 -1.41
N PHE A 81 -14.41 3.02 -0.58
CA PHE A 81 -14.89 3.42 0.74
C PHE A 81 -16.15 4.31 0.65
N THR A 82 -16.18 5.27 -0.27
CA THR A 82 -17.36 6.11 -0.54
C THR A 82 -18.53 5.27 -1.05
N GLU A 83 -18.31 4.37 -2.01
CA GLU A 83 -19.35 3.45 -2.53
C GLU A 83 -19.95 2.59 -1.42
N LYS A 84 -19.11 2.07 -0.51
CA LYS A 84 -19.59 1.32 0.65
C LYS A 84 -20.48 2.17 1.57
N ILE A 85 -20.15 3.46 1.75
CA ILE A 85 -20.99 4.39 2.50
C ILE A 85 -22.32 4.63 1.78
N LEU A 86 -22.31 4.85 0.47
CA LEU A 86 -23.53 5.06 -0.33
C LEU A 86 -24.48 3.86 -0.26
N ASN A 87 -23.94 2.65 -0.30
CA ASN A 87 -24.74 1.43 -0.20
C ASN A 87 -25.42 1.27 1.17
N PHE A 88 -24.85 1.87 2.23
CA PHE A 88 -25.38 1.77 3.60
C PHE A 88 -26.25 2.97 4.00
N LEU A 89 -25.90 4.18 3.54
CA LEU A 89 -26.66 5.41 3.76
C LEU A 89 -27.29 5.85 2.44
N PRO A 90 -28.57 5.52 2.20
CA PRO A 90 -29.26 6.00 1.01
C PRO A 90 -29.37 7.53 1.03
N SER A 91 -29.50 8.13 -0.15
CA SER A 91 -29.73 9.56 -0.33
C SER A 91 -28.59 10.48 0.12
N VAL A 92 -27.36 9.97 0.24
CA VAL A 92 -26.14 10.78 0.35
C VAL A 92 -25.70 11.27 -1.03
N ALA A 93 -25.32 12.54 -1.15
CA ALA A 93 -24.76 13.08 -2.38
C ALA A 93 -23.23 12.95 -2.40
N VAL A 94 -22.66 12.68 -3.57
CA VAL A 94 -21.21 12.54 -3.75
C VAL A 94 -20.69 13.46 -4.85
N ILE A 95 -19.64 14.18 -4.50
CA ILE A 95 -18.83 15.02 -5.38
C ILE A 95 -17.44 14.40 -5.46
N SER A 96 -17.12 13.84 -6.62
CA SER A 96 -15.75 13.42 -6.94
C SER A 96 -14.95 14.62 -7.43
N MET A 97 -13.85 14.96 -6.75
CA MET A 97 -12.99 16.08 -7.15
C MET A 97 -12.31 15.85 -8.50
N ASP A 98 -12.11 14.59 -8.89
CA ASP A 98 -11.49 14.27 -10.18
C ASP A 98 -12.31 14.83 -11.36
N ASN A 99 -13.63 15.01 -11.17
CA ASN A 99 -14.50 15.64 -12.16
C ASN A 99 -14.21 17.14 -12.37
N TYR A 100 -13.59 17.79 -11.39
CA TYR A 100 -13.26 19.22 -11.42
C TYR A 100 -11.85 19.47 -11.94
N ASN A 101 -11.17 18.46 -12.46
CA ASN A 101 -9.91 18.66 -13.15
C ASN A 101 -10.13 19.43 -14.46
N ASP A 102 -9.18 20.32 -14.78
CA ASP A 102 -9.18 21.16 -15.98
C ASP A 102 -7.83 21.02 -16.67
N SER A 103 -7.80 20.30 -17.80
CA SER A 103 -6.55 19.99 -18.51
C SER A 103 -5.85 21.22 -19.07
N SER A 104 -6.52 22.36 -19.21
CA SER A 104 -5.88 23.63 -19.57
C SER A 104 -4.93 24.16 -18.50
N ARG A 105 -5.03 23.64 -17.27
CA ARG A 105 -4.23 24.03 -16.09
C ARG A 105 -3.06 23.10 -15.81
N ILE A 106 -2.84 22.09 -16.66
CA ILE A 106 -1.72 21.16 -16.52
C ILE A 106 -0.40 21.92 -16.69
N VAL A 107 0.48 21.79 -15.71
CA VAL A 107 1.83 22.35 -15.74
C VAL A 107 2.82 21.20 -15.84
N ASP A 108 3.71 21.23 -16.84
CA ASP A 108 4.75 20.23 -17.07
C ASP A 108 4.24 18.77 -17.12
N GLY A 109 3.01 18.56 -17.61
CA GLY A 109 2.39 17.23 -17.67
C GLY A 109 2.01 16.63 -16.29
N ASN A 110 2.00 17.45 -15.24
CA ASN A 110 1.72 17.00 -13.88
C ASN A 110 0.21 16.98 -13.58
N PHE A 111 -0.38 15.78 -13.57
CA PHE A 111 -1.79 15.55 -13.25
C PHE A 111 -2.10 15.51 -11.74
N ASP A 112 -1.11 15.63 -10.87
CA ASP A 112 -1.29 15.72 -9.43
C ASP A 112 -1.02 17.13 -8.90
N ASP A 113 -0.74 18.12 -9.76
CA ASP A 113 -0.57 19.51 -9.34
C ASP A 113 -1.89 20.04 -8.75
N PRO A 114 -1.89 20.66 -7.55
CA PRO A 114 -3.10 21.22 -6.95
C PRO A 114 -3.84 22.23 -7.84
N ARG A 115 -3.15 22.89 -8.78
CA ARG A 115 -3.73 23.86 -9.72
C ARG A 115 -4.60 23.21 -10.79
N LEU A 116 -4.50 21.89 -10.98
CA LEU A 116 -5.33 21.14 -11.91
C LEU A 116 -6.81 21.21 -11.52
N THR A 117 -7.11 21.21 -10.22
CA THR A 117 -8.47 21.26 -9.71
C THR A 117 -9.04 22.68 -9.82
N ASP A 118 -10.16 22.81 -10.51
CA ASP A 118 -10.97 24.02 -10.59
C ASP A 118 -11.76 24.22 -9.29
N TYR A 119 -11.09 24.81 -8.30
CA TYR A 119 -11.69 25.12 -7.00
C TYR A 119 -12.82 26.14 -7.11
N ASP A 120 -12.82 27.02 -8.11
CA ASP A 120 -13.87 28.03 -8.27
C ASP A 120 -15.22 27.37 -8.55
N THR A 121 -15.27 26.47 -9.54
CA THR A 121 -16.48 25.70 -9.86
C THR A 121 -16.85 24.76 -8.71
N LEU A 122 -15.87 24.10 -8.08
CA LEU A 122 -16.12 23.21 -6.95
C LEU A 122 -16.74 23.94 -5.75
N LEU A 123 -16.16 25.07 -5.34
CA LEU A 123 -16.64 25.84 -4.20
C LEU A 123 -18.02 26.43 -4.49
N LYS A 124 -18.26 26.94 -5.70
CA LYS A 124 -19.59 27.38 -6.13
C LYS A 124 -20.63 26.27 -5.93
N ASN A 125 -20.36 25.06 -6.44
CA ASN A 125 -21.27 23.93 -6.32
C ASN A 125 -21.49 23.51 -4.86
N VAL A 126 -20.46 23.53 -4.03
CA VAL A 126 -20.57 23.26 -2.59
C VAL A 126 -21.45 24.31 -1.90
N HIS A 127 -21.30 25.60 -2.25
CA HIS A 127 -22.12 26.67 -1.71
C HIS A 127 -23.59 26.57 -2.17
N ASP A 128 -23.83 26.24 -3.44
CA ASP A 128 -25.17 26.01 -3.99
C ASP A 128 -25.91 24.91 -3.20
N LEU A 129 -25.27 23.76 -2.96
CA LEU A 129 -25.84 22.67 -2.15
C LEU A 129 -26.11 23.10 -0.70
N LYS A 130 -25.18 23.82 -0.06
CA LYS A 130 -25.40 24.34 1.30
C LYS A 130 -26.58 25.32 1.38
N ALA A 131 -26.86 26.03 0.30
CA ALA A 131 -27.99 26.94 0.18
C ALA A 131 -29.31 26.23 -0.21
N GLY A 132 -29.31 24.90 -0.33
CA GLY A 132 -30.48 24.13 -0.72
C GLY A 132 -30.80 24.23 -2.22
N LYS A 133 -29.81 24.53 -3.05
CA LYS A 133 -29.93 24.56 -4.52
C LYS A 133 -29.20 23.37 -5.15
N PRO A 134 -29.71 22.81 -6.26
CA PRO A 134 -28.97 21.80 -7.01
C PRO A 134 -27.66 22.38 -7.57
N ALA A 135 -26.69 21.51 -7.82
CA ALA A 135 -25.37 21.89 -8.34
C ALA A 135 -25.08 21.21 -9.68
N GLU A 136 -24.41 21.91 -10.59
CA GLU A 136 -23.99 21.39 -11.89
C GLU A 136 -22.57 20.83 -11.80
N VAL A 137 -22.46 19.52 -11.56
CA VAL A 137 -21.18 18.83 -11.39
C VAL A 137 -20.63 18.46 -12.77
N PRO A 138 -19.39 18.84 -13.13
CA PRO A 138 -18.81 18.42 -14.41
C PRO A 138 -18.67 16.90 -14.50
N ILE A 139 -18.58 16.40 -15.72
CA ILE A 139 -18.25 14.99 -16.02
C ILE A 139 -16.87 14.99 -16.68
N TYR A 140 -15.92 14.26 -16.11
CA TYR A 140 -14.55 14.17 -16.63
C TYR A 140 -14.29 12.81 -17.26
N ASP A 141 -13.81 12.82 -18.50
CA ASP A 141 -13.32 11.62 -19.18
C ASP A 141 -11.81 11.51 -19.02
N PHE A 142 -11.37 10.48 -18.29
CA PHE A 142 -9.96 10.20 -18.05
C PHE A 142 -9.21 9.73 -19.31
N LYS A 143 -9.90 9.18 -20.32
CA LYS A 143 -9.26 8.74 -21.56
C LYS A 143 -8.87 9.93 -22.43
N SER A 144 -9.79 10.87 -22.62
CA SER A 144 -9.51 12.11 -23.36
C SER A 144 -8.84 13.19 -22.50
N SER A 145 -8.79 13.01 -21.18
CA SER A 145 -8.33 14.02 -20.22
C SER A 145 -9.09 15.36 -20.34
N THR A 146 -10.40 15.31 -20.58
CA THR A 146 -11.24 16.49 -20.78
C THR A 146 -12.60 16.38 -20.09
N ARG A 147 -13.23 17.53 -19.83
CA ARG A 147 -14.63 17.58 -19.38
C ARG A 147 -15.56 17.37 -20.58
N THR A 148 -16.53 16.48 -20.44
CA THR A 148 -17.45 16.08 -21.52
C THR A 148 -18.87 16.59 -21.33
N GLY A 149 -19.19 17.17 -20.18
CA GLY A 149 -20.50 17.73 -19.89
C GLY A 149 -20.70 18.03 -18.41
N TYR A 150 -21.96 18.15 -18.00
CA TYR A 150 -22.38 18.36 -16.62
C TYR A 150 -23.52 17.41 -16.27
N ARG A 151 -23.61 17.06 -14.99
CA ARG A 151 -24.76 16.40 -14.38
C ARG A 151 -25.30 17.27 -13.25
N THR A 152 -26.62 17.38 -13.18
CA THR A 152 -27.28 18.00 -12.03
C THR A 152 -27.18 17.07 -10.82
N LEU A 153 -26.67 17.59 -9.71
CA LEU A 153 -26.64 16.95 -8.41
C LEU A 153 -27.68 17.61 -7.51
N GLU A 154 -28.75 16.86 -7.23
CA GLU A 154 -29.81 17.30 -6.34
C GLU A 154 -29.35 17.41 -4.89
N VAL A 155 -30.04 18.27 -4.14
CA VAL A 155 -29.79 18.43 -2.71
C VAL A 155 -30.20 17.14 -1.99
N PRO A 156 -29.27 16.48 -1.27
CA PRO A 156 -29.57 15.19 -0.65
C PRO A 156 -30.54 15.35 0.53
N SER A 157 -31.60 14.53 0.57
CA SER A 157 -32.53 14.48 1.70
C SER A 157 -31.85 13.99 2.99
N SER A 158 -30.78 13.20 2.88
CA SER A 158 -29.93 12.82 4.03
C SER A 158 -29.19 13.99 4.66
N ARG A 159 -29.16 15.14 3.96
CA ARG A 159 -28.38 16.33 4.29
C ARG A 159 -26.87 16.11 4.29
N ILE A 160 -26.38 14.96 3.83
CA ILE A 160 -24.95 14.64 3.81
C ILE A 160 -24.42 14.74 2.38
N VAL A 161 -23.36 15.52 2.21
CA VAL A 161 -22.59 15.63 0.97
C VAL A 161 -21.17 15.17 1.23
N ILE A 162 -20.74 14.13 0.51
CA ILE A 162 -19.36 13.63 0.54
C ILE A 162 -18.59 14.26 -0.60
N ILE A 163 -17.41 14.81 -0.29
CA ILE A 163 -16.42 15.24 -1.27
C ILE A 163 -15.25 14.27 -1.17
N GLU A 164 -15.01 13.47 -2.22
CA GLU A 164 -13.82 12.61 -2.27
C GLU A 164 -12.81 13.07 -3.31
N GLY A 165 -11.53 12.88 -3.01
CA GLY A 165 -10.44 13.28 -3.90
C GLY A 165 -9.10 13.25 -3.19
N ILE A 166 -8.00 13.31 -3.95
CA ILE A 166 -6.66 13.38 -3.37
C ILE A 166 -6.45 14.66 -2.54
N TYR A 167 -7.16 15.74 -2.88
CA TYR A 167 -7.12 17.05 -2.20
C TYR A 167 -8.39 17.39 -1.41
N ALA A 168 -9.24 16.41 -1.07
CA ALA A 168 -10.51 16.68 -0.39
C ALA A 168 -10.36 17.28 1.02
N LEU A 169 -9.16 17.20 1.60
CA LEU A 169 -8.82 17.77 2.91
C LEU A 169 -7.97 19.06 2.80
N SER A 170 -7.84 19.63 1.59
CA SER A 170 -7.02 20.82 1.33
C SER A 170 -7.49 22.05 2.08
N ALA A 171 -6.59 23.01 2.25
CA ALA A 171 -6.89 24.28 2.91
C ALA A 171 -8.09 25.03 2.29
N ASN A 172 -8.35 24.83 0.99
CA ASN A 172 -9.47 25.45 0.29
C ASN A 172 -10.83 24.88 0.72
N LEU A 173 -10.91 23.58 1.07
CA LEU A 173 -12.16 22.93 1.49
C LEU A 173 -12.30 22.83 3.00
N ARG A 174 -11.18 22.67 3.72
CA ARG A 174 -11.13 22.38 5.16
C ARG A 174 -12.02 23.28 6.03
N PRO A 175 -12.13 24.60 5.81
CA PRO A 175 -13.01 25.45 6.61
C PRO A 175 -14.50 25.08 6.50
N LEU A 176 -14.91 24.49 5.37
CA LEU A 176 -16.28 24.13 5.05
C LEU A 176 -16.66 22.73 5.55
N LEU A 177 -15.69 21.85 5.81
CA LEU A 177 -15.90 20.46 6.18
C LEU A 177 -16.31 20.32 7.66
N ASP A 178 -17.34 19.51 7.90
CA ASP A 178 -17.77 19.11 9.24
C ASP A 178 -17.05 17.82 9.69
N LEU A 179 -16.72 16.95 8.75
CA LEU A 179 -15.96 15.72 8.99
C LEU A 179 -14.83 15.57 7.98
N ARG A 180 -13.64 15.22 8.48
CA ARG A 180 -12.44 14.96 7.68
C ARG A 180 -11.98 13.54 7.92
N VAL A 181 -11.94 12.75 6.85
CA VAL A 181 -11.56 11.34 6.87
C VAL A 181 -10.36 11.15 5.95
N SER A 182 -9.32 10.49 6.42
CA SER A 182 -8.23 10.02 5.58
C SER A 182 -8.29 8.51 5.41
N VAL A 183 -8.09 8.05 4.17
CA VAL A 183 -7.97 6.62 3.82
C VAL A 183 -6.60 6.43 3.19
N THR A 184 -5.77 5.58 3.77
CA THR A 184 -4.41 5.27 3.28
C THR A 184 -4.16 3.77 3.33
N GLY A 185 -3.46 3.19 2.36
CA GLY A 185 -3.02 1.79 2.39
C GLY A 185 -1.53 1.63 2.71
N GLY A 186 -0.86 2.76 2.97
CA GLY A 186 0.60 2.87 2.93
C GLY A 186 1.01 3.39 1.56
N VAL A 187 1.87 4.42 1.55
CA VAL A 187 2.21 5.19 0.33
C VAL A 187 2.60 4.28 -0.83
N HIS A 188 3.33 3.21 -0.55
CA HIS A 188 3.83 2.31 -1.58
C HIS A 188 2.74 1.44 -2.19
N PHE A 189 1.91 0.81 -1.37
CA PHE A 189 0.78 0.02 -1.85
C PHE A 189 -0.20 0.86 -2.66
N ASP A 190 -0.41 2.10 -2.24
CA ASP A 190 -1.28 3.06 -2.94
C ASP A 190 -0.69 3.45 -4.31
N LEU A 191 0.62 3.65 -4.38
CA LEU A 191 1.35 3.84 -5.64
C LEU A 191 1.24 2.62 -6.55
N VAL A 192 1.43 1.38 -6.06
CA VAL A 192 1.27 0.19 -6.91
C VAL A 192 -0.14 0.06 -7.45
N LYS A 193 -1.14 0.28 -6.59
CA LYS A 193 -2.55 0.26 -6.98
C LYS A 193 -2.84 1.26 -8.08
N ARG A 194 -2.23 2.45 -7.99
CA ARG A 194 -2.30 3.46 -9.06
C ARG A 194 -1.68 2.94 -10.34
N VAL A 195 -0.46 2.40 -10.31
CA VAL A 195 0.20 1.81 -11.51
C VAL A 195 -0.72 0.82 -12.20
N LEU A 196 -1.21 -0.16 -11.46
CA LEU A 196 -2.02 -1.25 -12.00
C LEU A 196 -3.33 -0.75 -12.61
N ARG A 197 -3.98 0.20 -11.94
CA ARG A 197 -5.20 0.82 -12.42
C ARG A 197 -4.96 1.63 -13.71
N ASP A 198 -3.85 2.36 -13.77
CA ASP A 198 -3.56 3.26 -14.89
C ASP A 198 -3.12 2.46 -16.13
N ILE A 199 -2.37 1.36 -15.97
CA ILE A 199 -2.10 0.37 -17.05
C ILE A 199 -3.41 -0.12 -17.66
N GLN A 200 -4.37 -0.53 -16.84
CA GLN A 200 -5.66 -1.06 -17.30
C GLN A 200 -6.54 0.01 -17.99
N ARG A 201 -6.40 1.28 -17.62
CA ARG A 201 -7.27 2.37 -18.10
C ARG A 201 -6.76 3.05 -19.36
N ALA A 202 -5.44 3.21 -19.49
CA ALA A 202 -4.83 4.09 -20.48
C ALA A 202 -3.99 3.35 -21.54
N GLY A 203 -3.72 2.04 -21.37
CA GLY A 203 -2.80 1.32 -22.26
C GLY A 203 -1.38 1.89 -22.21
N GLN A 204 -1.03 2.62 -21.14
CA GLN A 204 0.30 3.19 -20.93
C GLN A 204 1.30 2.09 -20.55
N GLU A 205 2.51 2.19 -21.09
CA GLU A 205 3.60 1.27 -20.78
C GLU A 205 4.03 1.42 -19.30
N PRO A 206 4.22 0.31 -18.56
CA PRO A 206 4.49 0.36 -17.13
C PRO A 206 5.71 1.19 -16.71
N GLU A 207 6.72 1.27 -17.58
CA GLU A 207 7.96 2.03 -17.38
C GLU A 207 7.69 3.53 -17.22
N GLU A 208 6.79 4.09 -18.03
CA GLU A 208 6.43 5.51 -18.01
C GLU A 208 5.71 5.89 -16.72
N ILE A 209 4.85 4.98 -16.23
CA ILE A 209 4.04 5.20 -15.03
C ILE A 209 4.92 5.21 -13.77
N ILE A 210 5.94 4.35 -13.71
CA ILE A 210 6.85 4.28 -12.55
C ILE A 210 7.75 5.51 -12.47
N GLN A 211 8.23 5.99 -13.63
CA GLN A 211 9.00 7.23 -13.69
C GLN A 211 8.15 8.43 -13.23
N GLN A 212 6.91 8.53 -13.71
CA GLN A 212 5.94 9.54 -13.29
C GLN A 212 5.66 9.49 -11.78
N ILE A 213 5.62 8.29 -11.20
CA ILE A 213 5.41 8.12 -9.75
C ILE A 213 6.54 8.72 -8.93
N SER A 214 7.78 8.45 -9.31
CA SER A 214 8.96 8.93 -8.60
C SER A 214 9.16 10.44 -8.77
N GLU A 215 9.01 10.94 -9.99
CA GLU A 215 9.39 12.32 -10.33
C GLU A 215 8.25 13.32 -10.13
N THR A 216 6.99 12.86 -10.12
CA THR A 216 5.83 13.75 -10.11
C THR A 216 4.87 13.42 -8.97
N VAL A 217 4.35 12.19 -8.91
CA VAL A 217 3.28 11.83 -7.96
C VAL A 217 3.74 11.95 -6.51
N TYR A 218 4.92 11.41 -6.18
CA TYR A 218 5.40 11.41 -4.80
C TYR A 218 5.78 12.81 -4.29
N PRO A 219 6.53 13.64 -5.03
CA PRO A 219 6.76 15.03 -4.63
C PRO A 219 5.46 15.78 -4.34
N MET A 220 4.42 15.61 -5.18
CA MET A 220 3.10 16.20 -4.94
C MET A 220 2.43 15.63 -3.69
N TYR A 221 2.50 14.31 -3.49
CA TYR A 221 1.98 13.68 -2.28
C TYR A 221 2.64 14.24 -1.01
N LYS A 222 3.97 14.32 -0.96
CA LYS A 222 4.70 14.83 0.21
C LYS A 222 4.46 16.31 0.44
N ALA A 223 4.42 17.11 -0.62
CA ALA A 223 4.28 18.55 -0.50
C ALA A 223 2.86 18.97 -0.08
N PHE A 224 1.84 18.30 -0.61
CA PHE A 224 0.46 18.79 -0.49
C PHE A 224 -0.49 17.79 0.16
N ILE A 225 -0.46 16.51 -0.22
CA ILE A 225 -1.45 15.52 0.24
C ILE A 225 -1.18 15.09 1.68
N GLU A 226 0.04 14.63 1.99
CA GLU A 226 0.41 14.08 3.30
C GLU A 226 0.14 15.06 4.46
N PRO A 227 0.51 16.35 4.38
CA PRO A 227 0.18 17.33 5.42
C PRO A 227 -1.33 17.45 5.66
N ASP A 228 -2.13 17.43 4.59
CA ASP A 228 -3.58 17.56 4.66
C ASP A 228 -4.24 16.35 5.34
N LEU A 229 -3.72 15.14 5.09
CA LEU A 229 -4.21 13.91 5.72
C LEU A 229 -3.99 13.89 7.24
N GLN A 230 -2.96 14.60 7.75
CA GLN A 230 -2.74 14.70 9.19
C GLN A 230 -3.84 15.47 9.90
N THR A 231 -4.60 16.29 9.16
CA THR A 231 -5.71 17.08 9.70
C THR A 231 -7.01 16.29 9.87
N ALA A 232 -7.06 15.02 9.44
CA ALA A 232 -8.24 14.19 9.53
C ALA A 232 -8.69 13.93 10.97
N HIS A 233 -10.01 13.95 11.20
CA HIS A 233 -10.61 13.52 12.46
C HIS A 233 -10.58 12.00 12.60
N ILE A 234 -10.73 11.28 11.49
CA ILE A 234 -10.73 9.81 11.44
C ILE A 234 -9.69 9.38 10.42
N LYS A 235 -8.71 8.58 10.85
CA LYS A 235 -7.66 8.01 10.00
C LYS A 235 -7.94 6.52 9.77
N ILE A 236 -8.01 6.10 8.52
CA ILE A 236 -8.36 4.73 8.13
C ILE A 236 -7.21 4.11 7.35
N ILE A 237 -6.78 2.93 7.79
CA ILE A 237 -5.78 2.10 7.11
C ILE A 237 -6.48 1.01 6.31
N ASN A 238 -6.31 1.06 5.00
CA ASN A 238 -6.80 0.08 4.04
C ASN A 238 -5.68 -0.90 3.65
N LYS A 239 -5.61 -2.03 4.37
CA LYS A 239 -4.66 -3.12 4.08
C LYS A 239 -5.05 -4.00 2.89
N PHE A 240 -5.98 -3.57 2.04
CA PHE A 240 -6.39 -4.37 0.88
C PHE A 240 -5.19 -4.69 -0.02
N ASN A 241 -4.97 -5.98 -0.27
CA ASN A 241 -3.93 -6.48 -1.16
C ASN A 241 -4.45 -6.45 -2.62
N PRO A 242 -3.91 -5.57 -3.48
CA PRO A 242 -4.35 -5.43 -4.86
C PRO A 242 -4.00 -6.63 -5.74
N PHE A 243 -3.09 -7.50 -5.29
CA PHE A 243 -2.62 -8.67 -6.00
C PHE A 243 -3.53 -9.88 -5.84
N SER A 244 -4.51 -9.83 -4.94
CA SER A 244 -5.50 -10.91 -4.74
C SER A 244 -6.28 -11.26 -6.02
N GLY A 245 -6.45 -10.28 -6.93
CA GLY A 245 -7.11 -10.46 -8.23
C GLY A 245 -6.18 -10.78 -9.42
N PHE A 246 -4.85 -10.72 -9.26
CA PHE A 246 -3.90 -11.02 -10.35
C PHE A 246 -3.65 -12.52 -10.42
N GLN A 247 -4.45 -13.14 -11.29
CA GLN A 247 -4.55 -14.58 -11.55
C GLN A 247 -3.26 -15.17 -12.14
N SER A 248 -2.32 -15.59 -11.29
CA SER A 248 -1.54 -16.84 -11.43
C SER A 248 -0.51 -16.91 -10.29
N PRO A 249 -0.89 -17.32 -9.06
CA PRO A 249 0.07 -17.47 -7.98
C PRO A 249 1.18 -18.44 -8.38
N THR A 250 2.43 -18.08 -8.11
CA THR A 250 3.53 -19.05 -8.20
C THR A 250 3.65 -19.74 -6.85
N TYR A 251 3.45 -21.05 -6.84
CA TYR A 251 3.66 -21.91 -5.69
C TYR A 251 5.14 -22.29 -5.63
N ILE A 252 5.77 -22.08 -4.48
CA ILE A 252 7.20 -22.34 -4.28
C ILE A 252 7.39 -23.25 -3.07
N LEU A 253 8.06 -24.37 -3.28
CA LEU A 253 8.63 -25.20 -2.20
C LEU A 253 10.12 -24.98 -2.15
N LYS A 254 10.63 -24.52 -1.00
CA LYS A 254 12.05 -24.30 -0.77
C LYS A 254 12.58 -25.30 0.23
N SER A 255 13.75 -25.88 -0.02
CA SER A 255 14.46 -26.75 0.92
C SER A 255 15.94 -26.43 0.98
N ALA A 256 16.58 -26.71 2.13
CA ALA A 256 18.03 -26.65 2.29
C ALA A 256 18.72 -28.00 1.99
N ARG A 257 17.96 -29.05 1.67
CA ARG A 257 18.54 -30.34 1.23
C ARG A 257 19.29 -30.15 -0.07
N LYS A 258 20.43 -30.83 -0.18
CA LYS A 258 21.22 -30.87 -1.41
C LYS A 258 20.61 -31.88 -2.36
N VAL A 259 20.49 -31.48 -3.61
CA VAL A 259 20.00 -32.31 -4.73
C VAL A 259 21.02 -32.20 -5.84
N THR A 260 21.35 -33.31 -6.50
CA THR A 260 22.30 -33.32 -7.62
C THR A 260 21.60 -32.95 -8.93
N MET A 261 22.37 -32.48 -9.91
CA MET A 261 21.81 -32.12 -11.22
C MET A 261 21.20 -33.33 -11.91
N ASP A 262 21.82 -34.50 -11.81
CA ASP A 262 21.32 -35.75 -12.42
C ASP A 262 19.95 -36.14 -11.86
N GLN A 263 19.73 -35.95 -10.56
CA GLN A 263 18.43 -36.19 -9.92
C GLN A 263 17.36 -35.24 -10.47
N ILE A 264 17.69 -33.96 -10.67
CA ILE A 264 16.75 -32.99 -11.24
C ILE A 264 16.41 -33.36 -12.69
N LYS A 265 17.43 -33.69 -13.48
CA LYS A 265 17.27 -34.07 -14.90
C LYS A 265 16.47 -35.37 -15.07
N ALA A 266 16.57 -36.30 -14.11
CA ALA A 266 15.80 -37.54 -14.13
C ALA A 266 14.31 -37.36 -13.79
N VAL A 267 13.98 -36.29 -13.04
CA VAL A 267 12.60 -36.00 -12.61
C VAL A 267 11.89 -35.06 -13.59
N LEU A 268 12.64 -34.18 -14.25
CA LEU A 268 12.11 -33.28 -15.27
C LEU A 268 11.99 -33.96 -16.64
N SER A 269 11.14 -33.38 -17.49
CA SER A 269 10.89 -33.87 -18.86
C SER A 269 12.14 -33.74 -19.75
N GLU A 270 12.29 -34.56 -20.80
CA GLU A 270 13.48 -34.56 -21.67
C GLU A 270 13.75 -33.21 -22.35
N ASP A 271 12.71 -32.40 -22.61
CA ASP A 271 12.80 -31.06 -23.23
C ASP A 271 13.17 -29.92 -22.25
N GLN A 272 13.77 -30.24 -21.10
CA GLN A 272 14.13 -29.24 -20.10
C GLN A 272 15.14 -28.20 -20.62
N LYS A 273 14.91 -26.94 -20.28
CA LYS A 273 15.84 -25.85 -20.51
C LYS A 273 16.73 -25.66 -19.29
N GLU A 274 18.03 -25.64 -19.52
CA GLU A 274 19.05 -25.42 -18.51
C GLU A 274 19.66 -24.01 -18.68
N THR A 275 19.63 -23.20 -17.62
CA THR A 275 20.19 -21.84 -17.65
C THR A 275 20.88 -21.50 -16.33
N MET A 276 21.92 -20.67 -16.42
CA MET A 276 22.59 -20.09 -15.25
C MET A 276 22.24 -18.60 -15.18
N GLU A 277 21.85 -18.12 -14.00
CA GLU A 277 21.58 -16.69 -13.77
C GLU A 277 22.32 -16.17 -12.55
N GLN A 278 22.82 -14.94 -12.65
CA GLN A 278 23.25 -14.15 -11.51
C GLN A 278 22.29 -13.00 -11.28
N ILE A 279 21.75 -12.92 -10.07
CA ILE A 279 20.75 -11.94 -9.68
C ILE A 279 21.21 -11.18 -8.46
N TYR A 280 21.01 -9.87 -8.49
CA TYR A 280 21.18 -8.99 -7.33
C TYR A 280 19.82 -8.45 -6.94
N ASP A 281 19.31 -8.87 -5.78
CA ASP A 281 18.07 -8.39 -5.21
C ASP A 281 18.37 -7.34 -4.14
N ILE A 282 17.95 -6.10 -4.39
CA ILE A 282 18.03 -4.99 -3.45
C ILE A 282 16.68 -4.90 -2.74
N TYR A 283 16.67 -5.19 -1.44
CA TYR A 283 15.49 -5.07 -0.59
C TYR A 283 15.44 -3.67 0.02
N LEU A 284 14.43 -2.92 -0.36
CA LEU A 284 14.18 -1.56 0.09
C LEU A 284 13.12 -1.57 1.19
N LEU A 285 13.49 -1.03 2.34
CA LEU A 285 12.61 -0.82 3.48
C LEU A 285 11.81 0.48 3.27
N PRO A 286 10.47 0.42 3.32
CA PRO A 286 9.63 1.61 3.33
C PRO A 286 9.98 2.63 4.43
N PRO A 287 9.77 3.93 4.22
CA PRO A 287 9.97 4.95 5.23
C PRO A 287 8.95 4.76 6.37
N GLY A 288 9.45 4.78 7.61
CA GLY A 288 8.62 4.64 8.81
C GLY A 288 8.28 3.19 9.20
N GLU A 289 8.70 2.21 8.41
CA GLU A 289 8.64 0.79 8.80
C GLU A 289 9.88 0.38 9.59
N ASP A 290 9.71 -0.52 10.56
CA ASP A 290 10.82 -1.07 11.33
C ASP A 290 11.48 -2.21 10.54
N PRO A 291 12.82 -2.19 10.32
CA PRO A 291 13.53 -3.27 9.64
C PRO A 291 13.36 -4.66 10.27
N GLU A 292 13.04 -4.75 11.56
CA GLU A 292 12.87 -6.03 12.26
C GLU A 292 11.46 -6.62 12.11
N THR A 293 10.43 -5.77 11.91
CA THR A 293 9.03 -6.22 11.82
C THR A 293 8.42 -6.08 10.44
N CYS A 294 9.09 -5.40 9.51
CA CYS A 294 8.60 -5.19 8.15
C CYS A 294 8.47 -6.52 7.42
N GLN A 295 7.29 -6.77 6.85
CA GLN A 295 6.98 -7.95 6.04
C GLN A 295 6.83 -7.61 4.55
N SER A 296 6.86 -6.33 4.21
CA SER A 296 6.48 -5.81 2.89
C SER A 296 7.61 -4.98 2.28
N TYR A 297 8.73 -5.64 2.02
CA TYR A 297 9.86 -5.03 1.33
C TYR A 297 9.53 -4.79 -0.14
N LEU A 298 9.99 -3.65 -0.66
CA LEU A 298 10.05 -3.43 -2.09
C LEU A 298 11.34 -4.07 -2.62
N ARG A 299 11.25 -4.98 -3.59
CA ARG A 299 12.43 -5.64 -4.13
C ARG A 299 12.76 -5.08 -5.51
N MET A 300 13.97 -4.56 -5.67
CA MET A 300 14.51 -4.21 -6.99
C MET A 300 15.54 -5.27 -7.39
N ARG A 301 15.25 -6.00 -8.46
CA ARG A 301 16.06 -7.09 -9.00
C ARG A 301 16.88 -6.61 -10.18
N ASN A 302 18.21 -6.71 -10.12
CA ASN A 302 19.07 -6.60 -11.28
C ASN A 302 19.37 -8.00 -11.83
N LYS A 303 19.06 -8.20 -13.12
CA LYS A 303 19.48 -9.36 -13.91
C LYS A 303 20.11 -8.84 -15.20
N ASP A 304 21.38 -9.15 -15.41
CA ASP A 304 22.13 -8.81 -16.63
C ASP A 304 22.08 -7.31 -17.00
N GLY A 305 22.08 -6.43 -15.99
CA GLY A 305 22.02 -4.97 -16.18
C GLY A 305 20.60 -4.41 -16.32
N LYS A 306 19.58 -5.26 -16.42
CA LYS A 306 18.18 -4.87 -16.42
C LYS A 306 17.62 -4.87 -15.00
N TYR A 307 17.07 -3.74 -14.58
CA TYR A 307 16.45 -3.61 -13.27
C TYR A 307 14.96 -3.89 -13.39
N ASN A 308 14.45 -4.68 -12.46
CA ASN A 308 13.06 -5.08 -12.38
C ASN A 308 12.53 -4.77 -11.00
N LEU A 309 11.47 -3.97 -10.91
CA LEU A 309 10.81 -3.70 -9.64
C LEU A 309 9.77 -4.77 -9.36
N MET A 310 9.79 -5.32 -8.15
CA MET A 310 8.92 -6.40 -7.71
C MET A 310 8.23 -6.03 -6.40
N PHE A 311 6.91 -6.10 -6.43
CA PHE A 311 6.06 -5.94 -5.25
C PHE A 311 5.72 -7.31 -4.71
N GLU A 312 6.23 -7.66 -3.52
CA GLU A 312 5.99 -8.96 -2.91
C GLU A 312 5.13 -8.82 -1.66
N GLU A 313 3.92 -9.38 -1.72
CA GLU A 313 3.17 -9.75 -0.52
C GLU A 313 3.12 -11.27 -0.47
N TRP A 314 3.85 -11.85 0.47
CA TRP A 314 3.97 -13.30 0.58
C TRP A 314 2.78 -13.86 1.37
N VAL A 315 2.06 -14.81 0.78
CA VAL A 315 1.12 -15.64 1.53
C VAL A 315 1.83 -16.94 1.85
N ALA A 316 2.16 -17.15 3.13
CA ALA A 316 2.71 -18.42 3.59
C ALA A 316 1.54 -19.40 3.83
N ASP A 317 1.33 -20.32 2.90
CA ASP A 317 0.43 -21.47 3.05
C ASP A 317 1.30 -22.71 3.27
N VAL A 318 1.76 -22.90 4.50
CA VAL A 318 2.78 -23.88 4.88
C VAL A 318 2.41 -25.28 4.32
N PRO A 319 3.30 -25.96 3.57
CA PRO A 319 4.73 -25.65 3.36
C PRO A 319 5.06 -24.72 2.18
N PHE A 320 4.05 -24.26 1.44
CA PHE A 320 4.21 -23.42 0.26
C PHE A 320 4.45 -21.95 0.62
N ILE A 321 5.34 -21.36 -0.16
CA ILE A 321 5.46 -19.91 -0.28
C ILE A 321 4.68 -19.52 -1.54
N ILE A 322 3.62 -18.74 -1.39
CA ILE A 322 2.81 -18.25 -2.50
C ILE A 322 3.29 -16.84 -2.87
N SER A 323 3.73 -16.69 -4.12
CA SER A 323 4.30 -15.45 -4.65
C SER A 323 3.41 -14.89 -5.77
N PRO A 324 2.50 -13.94 -5.48
CA PRO A 324 1.94 -13.10 -6.52
C PRO A 324 3.03 -12.13 -6.97
N ARG A 325 3.37 -12.15 -8.26
CA ARG A 325 4.47 -11.34 -8.81
C ARG A 325 3.93 -10.35 -9.82
N ILE A 326 4.25 -9.08 -9.59
CA ILE A 326 4.20 -8.05 -10.63
C ILE A 326 5.62 -7.54 -10.80
N THR A 327 6.09 -7.54 -12.04
CA THR A 327 7.46 -7.20 -12.41
C THR A 327 7.42 -6.14 -13.49
N PHE A 328 8.20 -5.09 -13.33
CA PHE A 328 8.29 -3.98 -14.28
C PHE A 328 9.76 -3.69 -14.57
N GLU A 329 10.14 -3.53 -15.84
CA GLU A 329 11.49 -3.07 -16.16
C GLU A 329 11.61 -1.61 -15.71
N VAL A 330 12.72 -1.24 -15.07
CA VAL A 330 12.91 0.10 -14.48
C VAL A 330 14.32 0.60 -14.74
N THR A 331 14.48 1.92 -14.69
CA THR A 331 15.81 2.56 -14.83
C THR A 331 16.50 2.71 -13.49
N VAL A 332 17.84 2.83 -13.49
CA VAL A 332 18.65 3.02 -12.27
C VAL A 332 18.26 4.31 -11.51
N LYS A 333 17.75 5.32 -12.22
CA LYS A 333 17.28 6.58 -11.62
C LYS A 333 16.15 6.37 -10.62
N LEU A 334 15.34 5.33 -10.80
CA LEU A 334 14.26 4.99 -9.89
C LEU A 334 14.78 4.68 -8.49
N LEU A 335 15.93 4.00 -8.36
CA LEU A 335 16.51 3.73 -7.05
C LEU A 335 16.84 5.03 -6.31
N SER A 336 17.47 5.99 -7.01
CA SER A 336 17.75 7.31 -6.45
C SER A 336 16.47 8.04 -6.04
N GLY A 337 15.42 7.94 -6.85
CA GLY A 337 14.08 8.41 -6.53
C GLY A 337 13.56 7.79 -5.24
N LEU A 338 13.49 6.47 -5.16
CA LEU A 338 13.07 5.70 -3.98
C LEU A 338 13.86 6.09 -2.73
N MET A 339 15.17 6.26 -2.82
CA MET A 339 15.99 6.72 -1.69
C MET A 339 15.63 8.14 -1.24
N ALA A 340 15.35 9.06 -2.17
CA ALA A 340 14.83 10.39 -1.85
C ALA A 340 13.43 10.32 -1.21
N LEU A 341 12.65 9.27 -1.47
CA LEU A 341 11.38 9.01 -0.79
C LEU A 341 11.56 8.47 0.64
N GLY A 342 12.80 8.32 1.12
CA GLY A 342 13.10 7.81 2.45
C GLY A 342 13.14 6.29 2.55
N TYR A 343 13.13 5.58 1.41
CA TYR A 343 13.46 4.16 1.44
C TYR A 343 14.92 3.98 1.81
N THR A 344 15.17 2.95 2.62
CA THR A 344 16.52 2.56 3.00
C THR A 344 16.81 1.16 2.47
N ILE A 345 18.06 0.91 2.09
CA ILE A 345 18.48 -0.44 1.67
C ILE A 345 18.59 -1.29 2.93
N ALA A 346 17.70 -2.27 3.08
CA ALA A 346 17.71 -3.19 4.21
C ALA A 346 18.75 -4.31 4.02
N ALA A 347 18.80 -4.84 2.80
CA ALA A 347 19.73 -5.88 2.41
C ALA A 347 19.93 -5.88 0.89
N ILE A 348 21.12 -6.29 0.47
CA ILE A 348 21.40 -6.66 -0.91
C ILE A 348 21.72 -8.15 -0.89
N LEU A 349 21.02 -8.93 -1.69
CA LEU A 349 21.18 -10.38 -1.81
C LEU A 349 21.76 -10.70 -3.19
N GLN A 350 22.91 -11.35 -3.20
CA GLN A 350 23.50 -11.89 -4.41
C GLN A 350 23.14 -13.37 -4.49
N ARG A 351 22.52 -13.75 -5.60
CA ARG A 351 22.04 -15.09 -5.84
C ARG A 351 22.55 -15.61 -7.17
N SER A 352 23.31 -16.69 -7.13
CA SER A 352 23.69 -17.46 -8.31
C SER A 352 22.76 -18.65 -8.40
N SER A 353 21.99 -18.76 -9.47
CA SER A 353 20.97 -19.81 -9.61
C SER A 353 21.29 -20.68 -10.82
N HIS A 354 21.26 -22.00 -10.61
CA HIS A 354 21.20 -22.97 -11.68
C HIS A 354 19.76 -23.39 -11.86
N ILE A 355 19.19 -23.09 -13.03
CA ILE A 355 17.77 -23.26 -13.31
C ILE A 355 17.58 -24.39 -14.30
N PHE A 356 16.67 -25.29 -13.97
CA PHE A 356 16.12 -26.32 -14.84
C PHE A 356 14.62 -26.07 -14.95
N SER A 357 14.10 -25.89 -16.16
CA SER A 357 12.69 -25.60 -16.37
C SER A 357 12.11 -26.40 -17.52
N ASP A 358 10.94 -26.98 -17.32
CA ASP A 358 10.07 -27.49 -18.37
C ASP A 358 8.77 -26.65 -18.45
N ASP A 359 7.80 -27.09 -19.26
CA ASP A 359 6.54 -26.36 -19.45
C ASP A 359 5.67 -26.30 -18.17
N ARG A 360 5.93 -27.14 -17.18
CA ARG A 360 5.09 -27.30 -15.98
C ARG A 360 5.73 -26.70 -14.73
N VAL A 361 7.03 -26.91 -14.54
CA VAL A 361 7.77 -26.57 -13.32
C VAL A 361 9.16 -26.01 -13.60
N CYS A 362 9.64 -25.24 -12.63
CA CYS A 362 10.99 -24.70 -12.61
C CYS A 362 11.68 -25.10 -11.31
N VAL A 363 12.77 -25.86 -11.42
CA VAL A 363 13.65 -26.23 -10.30
C VAL A 363 14.87 -25.32 -10.33
N LYS A 364 15.16 -24.65 -9.20
CA LYS A 364 16.31 -23.77 -9.05
C LYS A 364 17.21 -24.25 -7.92
N ILE A 365 18.49 -24.37 -8.21
CA ILE A 365 19.53 -24.49 -7.20
C ILE A 365 20.10 -23.08 -6.97
N ASP A 366 19.71 -22.46 -5.87
CA ASP A 366 20.09 -21.11 -5.51
C ASP A 366 21.25 -21.12 -4.51
N TRP A 367 22.37 -20.52 -4.88
CA TRP A 367 23.46 -20.18 -3.97
C TRP A 367 23.32 -18.74 -3.50
N LEU A 368 23.24 -18.54 -2.19
CA LEU A 368 23.11 -17.21 -1.57
C LEU A 368 24.45 -16.77 -0.99
N GLY A 369 25.05 -15.71 -1.56
CA GLY A 369 26.36 -15.23 -1.13
C GLY A 369 26.40 -14.79 0.33
N GLN A 370 25.36 -14.08 0.79
CA GLN A 370 25.30 -13.49 2.13
C GLN A 370 25.13 -14.50 3.26
N LEU A 371 24.49 -15.64 2.98
CA LEU A 371 24.28 -16.71 3.96
C LEU A 371 25.27 -17.86 3.80
N ASN A 372 26.06 -17.86 2.72
CA ASN A 372 26.93 -18.97 2.33
C ASN A 372 26.18 -20.32 2.33
N ARG A 373 24.93 -20.31 1.84
CA ARG A 373 24.00 -21.44 1.87
C ARG A 373 23.42 -21.70 0.49
N GLN A 374 23.17 -22.97 0.24
CA GLN A 374 22.48 -23.47 -0.95
C GLN A 374 21.03 -23.81 -0.59
N TYR A 375 20.10 -23.43 -1.45
CA TYR A 375 18.70 -23.82 -1.36
C TYR A 375 18.23 -24.38 -2.69
N VAL A 376 17.36 -25.37 -2.64
CA VAL A 376 16.63 -25.88 -3.81
C VAL A 376 15.22 -25.32 -3.75
N GLN A 377 14.75 -24.76 -4.86
CA GLN A 377 13.38 -24.28 -5.01
C GLN A 377 12.68 -25.01 -6.16
N VAL A 378 11.48 -25.54 -5.90
CA VAL A 378 10.57 -26.02 -6.93
C VAL A 378 9.44 -24.99 -7.06
N GLN A 379 9.28 -24.42 -8.25
CA GLN A 379 8.33 -23.36 -8.56
C GLN A 379 7.38 -23.80 -9.68
N GLY A 380 6.11 -23.41 -9.60
CA GLY A 380 5.13 -23.69 -10.65
C GLY A 380 3.78 -23.00 -10.41
N ARG A 381 2.88 -23.10 -11.39
CA ARG A 381 1.51 -22.54 -11.31
C ARG A 381 0.51 -23.53 -10.70
N ASP A 382 0.80 -24.82 -10.76
CA ASP A 382 -0.03 -25.87 -10.18
C ASP A 382 0.61 -26.39 -8.88
N ARG A 383 -0.11 -26.23 -7.76
CA ARG A 383 0.32 -26.66 -6.44
C ARG A 383 0.59 -28.16 -6.37
N LEU A 384 -0.23 -28.99 -7.03
CA LEU A 384 -0.12 -30.45 -6.99
C LEU A 384 1.13 -30.92 -7.73
N VAL A 385 1.41 -30.33 -8.90
CA VAL A 385 2.60 -30.65 -9.68
C VAL A 385 3.87 -30.24 -8.94
N VAL A 386 3.89 -29.05 -8.34
CA VAL A 386 5.04 -28.58 -7.54
C VAL A 386 5.30 -29.52 -6.36
N LYS A 387 4.24 -29.99 -5.68
CA LYS A 387 4.36 -30.97 -4.59
C LYS A 387 4.96 -32.28 -5.11
N PHE A 388 4.36 -32.86 -6.15
CA PHE A 388 4.80 -34.13 -6.73
C PHE A 388 6.28 -34.12 -7.11
N ILE A 389 6.75 -33.07 -7.80
CA ILE A 389 8.16 -32.96 -8.19
C ILE A 389 9.07 -32.80 -6.96
N ALA A 390 8.65 -32.02 -5.96
CA ALA A 390 9.43 -31.89 -4.72
C ALA A 390 9.53 -33.21 -3.94
N GLU A 391 8.50 -34.05 -3.98
CA GLU A 391 8.49 -35.39 -3.39
C GLU A 391 9.46 -36.32 -4.12
N GLN A 392 9.45 -36.31 -5.46
CA GLN A 392 10.39 -37.10 -6.28
C GLN A 392 11.85 -36.68 -6.06
N LEU A 393 12.10 -35.40 -5.79
CA LEU A 393 13.43 -34.89 -5.43
C LEU A 393 13.80 -35.15 -3.95
N GLY A 394 12.94 -35.84 -3.19
CA GLY A 394 13.19 -36.18 -1.79
C GLY A 394 13.24 -34.97 -0.86
N LEU A 395 12.48 -33.91 -1.15
CA LEU A 395 12.48 -32.68 -0.34
C LEU A 395 11.51 -32.73 0.86
N GLU A 396 10.72 -33.78 0.99
CA GLU A 396 9.73 -33.92 2.07
C GLU A 396 10.34 -33.80 3.47
N GLY A 397 9.60 -33.15 4.36
CA GLY A 397 10.01 -32.90 5.75
C GLY A 397 11.14 -31.88 5.93
N SER A 398 11.64 -31.28 4.84
CA SER A 398 12.75 -30.31 4.88
C SER A 398 12.40 -28.93 4.33
N TYR A 399 11.10 -28.66 4.17
CA TYR A 399 10.63 -27.41 3.61
C TYR A 399 10.93 -26.23 4.53
N THR A 400 11.40 -25.15 3.94
CA THR A 400 11.68 -23.87 4.58
C THR A 400 10.65 -22.85 4.11
N PRO A 401 9.50 -22.69 4.80
CA PRO A 401 8.41 -21.79 4.39
C PRO A 401 8.71 -20.33 4.78
N ARG A 402 9.94 -19.88 4.54
CA ARG A 402 10.40 -18.51 4.80
C ARG A 402 11.03 -17.95 3.54
N THR A 403 10.90 -16.67 3.28
CA THR A 403 11.56 -15.98 2.16
C THR A 403 13.08 -15.90 2.39
N TYR A 404 13.84 -15.42 1.40
CA TYR A 404 15.28 -15.22 1.59
C TYR A 404 15.59 -14.04 2.50
N ILE A 405 14.81 -12.96 2.43
CA ILE A 405 15.00 -11.80 3.31
C ILE A 405 14.75 -12.17 4.78
N GLU A 406 13.72 -12.97 5.06
CA GLU A 406 13.46 -13.47 6.41
C GLU A 406 14.62 -14.32 6.94
N GLN A 407 15.25 -15.14 6.09
CA GLN A 407 16.43 -15.92 6.45
C GLN A 407 17.64 -15.03 6.77
N ILE A 408 17.88 -13.98 5.99
CA ILE A 408 18.95 -13.01 6.25
C ILE A 408 18.71 -12.27 7.56
N GLN A 409 17.47 -11.84 7.83
CA GLN A 409 17.11 -11.16 9.08
C GLN A 409 17.32 -12.08 10.28
N LEU A 410 16.89 -13.34 10.19
CA LEU A 410 17.09 -14.33 11.25
C LEU A 410 18.57 -14.58 11.52
N GLU A 411 19.38 -14.73 10.48
CA GLU A 411 20.82 -14.98 10.64
C GLU A 411 21.53 -13.77 11.27
N ARG A 412 21.15 -12.54 10.89
CA ARG A 412 21.61 -11.32 11.56
C ARG A 412 21.25 -11.31 13.05
N LEU A 413 20.00 -11.62 13.38
CA LEU A 413 19.53 -11.67 14.76
C LEU A 413 20.24 -12.75 15.59
N VAL A 414 20.45 -13.94 15.02
CA VAL A 414 21.21 -15.02 15.68
C VAL A 414 22.64 -14.56 15.97
N ASN A 415 23.31 -13.94 14.99
CA ASN A 415 24.67 -13.43 15.18
C ASN A 415 24.72 -12.34 16.26
N GLU A 416 23.73 -11.44 16.33
CA GLU A 416 23.62 -10.45 17.40
C GLU A 416 23.42 -11.08 18.78
N VAL A 417 22.58 -12.10 18.89
CA VAL A 417 22.34 -12.81 20.15
C VAL A 417 23.60 -13.57 20.58
N MET A 418 24.31 -14.19 19.65
CA MET A 418 25.56 -14.90 19.92
C MET A 418 26.69 -13.96 20.36
N ALA A 419 26.64 -12.69 19.94
CA ALA A 419 27.58 -11.63 20.33
C ALA A 419 27.28 -11.01 21.71
N LEU A 420 26.18 -11.39 22.38
CA LEU A 420 25.91 -10.94 23.76
C LEU A 420 26.88 -11.58 24.76
N PRO A 421 27.29 -10.84 25.82
CA PRO A 421 28.01 -11.41 26.96
C PRO A 421 27.26 -12.59 27.59
N ASP A 422 27.99 -13.61 28.05
CA ASP A 422 27.42 -14.90 28.49
C ASP A 422 26.48 -14.78 29.72
N ASP A 423 26.71 -13.77 30.55
CA ASP A 423 25.88 -13.37 31.69
C ASP A 423 24.50 -12.80 31.29
N LEU A 424 24.33 -12.38 30.04
CA LEU A 424 23.04 -11.99 29.46
C LEU A 424 22.36 -13.15 28.71
N LYS A 425 23.13 -14.09 28.15
CA LYS A 425 22.59 -15.31 27.53
C LYS A 425 21.93 -16.22 28.55
N THR A 426 22.54 -16.36 29.72
CA THR A 426 22.00 -17.15 30.85
C THR A 426 20.75 -16.54 31.48
N LYS A 427 20.55 -15.22 31.44
CA LYS A 427 19.30 -14.57 31.86
C LYS A 427 18.17 -14.65 30.82
N LEU A 428 18.51 -15.01 29.58
CA LEU A 428 17.59 -15.16 28.46
C LEU A 428 17.38 -16.62 28.07
N SER A 429 17.87 -17.58 28.87
CA SER A 429 17.66 -19.01 28.65
C SER A 429 16.17 -19.33 28.66
N LEU A 430 15.58 -19.27 27.48
CA LEU A 430 14.37 -19.99 27.13
C LEU A 430 14.76 -21.46 27.17
N ASP A 431 14.14 -22.22 28.08
CA ASP A 431 14.24 -23.68 28.09
C ASP A 431 14.06 -24.20 26.66
N GLU A 432 15.04 -24.98 26.19
CA GLU A 432 15.12 -25.48 24.81
C GLU A 432 13.92 -26.35 24.39
N ASP A 433 13.03 -26.72 25.33
CA ASP A 433 11.95 -27.68 25.08
C ASP A 433 10.52 -27.09 25.03
N LEU A 434 10.30 -25.76 25.14
CA LEU A 434 8.93 -25.20 25.19
C LEU A 434 8.66 -23.91 24.39
N VAL A 435 9.30 -23.71 23.22
CA VAL A 435 8.90 -22.60 22.31
C VAL A 435 8.10 -23.16 21.14
N SER A 436 6.78 -23.18 21.28
CA SER A 436 5.84 -23.54 20.20
C SER A 436 5.74 -22.51 19.07
N SER A 437 6.49 -21.40 19.10
CA SER A 437 6.67 -20.54 17.93
C SER A 437 7.81 -19.52 18.14
N PRO A 438 8.88 -19.55 17.32
CA PRO A 438 9.94 -18.54 17.34
C PRO A 438 9.44 -17.10 17.17
N LYS A 439 8.23 -16.89 16.61
CA LYS A 439 7.60 -15.56 16.52
C LYS A 439 7.29 -14.93 17.88
N GLU A 440 6.92 -15.72 18.89
CA GLU A 440 6.63 -15.15 20.22
C GLU A 440 7.89 -14.74 20.97
N ALA A 441 8.97 -15.52 20.82
CA ALA A 441 10.27 -15.17 21.40
C ALA A 441 10.82 -13.89 20.74
N LEU A 442 10.65 -13.74 19.42
CA LEU A 442 11.01 -12.54 18.67
C LEU A 442 10.21 -11.30 19.11
N LEU A 443 8.90 -11.43 19.33
CA LEU A 443 8.04 -10.32 19.79
C LEU A 443 8.37 -9.87 21.22
N ARG A 444 8.73 -10.80 22.12
CA ARG A 444 9.14 -10.45 23.48
C ARG A 444 10.51 -9.76 23.51
N ALA A 445 11.47 -10.28 22.75
CA ALA A 445 12.81 -9.69 22.68
C ALA A 445 12.82 -8.28 22.05
N SER A 446 11.99 -8.05 21.02
CA SER A 446 11.86 -6.72 20.40
C SER A 446 11.10 -5.73 21.30
N ALA A 447 10.03 -6.16 21.97
CA ALA A 447 9.30 -5.33 22.93
C ALA A 447 10.20 -4.83 24.09
N ASP A 448 11.06 -5.70 24.62
CA ASP A 448 12.01 -5.34 25.68
C ASP A 448 13.12 -4.38 25.20
N ARG A 449 13.55 -4.48 23.93
CA ARG A 449 14.50 -3.53 23.31
C ARG A 449 13.86 -2.15 23.10
N VAL A 450 12.60 -2.09 22.64
CA VAL A 450 11.86 -0.82 22.44
C VAL A 450 11.64 -0.11 23.79
N ALA A 451 11.29 -0.86 24.84
CA ALA A 451 11.16 -0.33 26.19
C ALA A 451 12.47 0.27 26.74
N ARG A 452 13.63 -0.29 26.37
CA ARG A 452 14.96 0.25 26.75
C ARG A 452 15.36 1.49 25.96
N ARG A 453 15.06 1.58 24.66
CA ARG A 453 15.33 2.80 23.85
C ARG A 453 14.55 4.01 24.38
N LEU A 454 13.30 3.80 24.83
CA LEU A 454 12.49 4.86 25.43
C LEU A 454 13.03 5.34 26.80
N LYS A 455 13.74 4.48 27.55
CA LYS A 455 14.39 4.86 28.82
C LYS A 455 15.69 5.66 28.62
N ASN A 456 16.43 5.41 27.54
CA ASN A 456 17.70 6.11 27.27
C ASN A 456 17.55 7.45 26.53
N GLY A 457 16.32 7.86 26.16
CA GLY A 457 16.03 9.12 25.47
C GLY A 457 15.88 10.36 26.37
N LYS A 458 16.25 10.30 27.65
CA LYS A 458 16.09 11.41 28.63
C LYS A 458 17.41 11.96 29.19
N SER A 459 18.54 11.83 28.48
CA SER A 459 19.82 12.42 28.94
C SER A 459 20.62 13.08 27.80
N GLY A 460 20.62 14.42 27.79
CA GLY A 460 21.63 15.37 27.23
C GLY A 460 21.93 15.32 25.73
N MET A 461 22.44 16.36 25.05
CA MET A 461 22.51 17.81 25.23
C MET A 461 22.91 18.38 23.85
N SER A 462 22.54 19.63 23.60
CA SER A 462 22.77 20.42 22.38
C SER A 462 24.24 20.63 22.00
N HIS A 463 24.55 20.66 20.69
CA HIS A 463 25.49 21.64 20.12
C HIS A 463 25.21 21.91 18.63
N SER A 464 25.05 23.20 18.34
CA SER A 464 24.98 23.89 17.05
C SER A 464 26.34 23.97 16.36
N TYR A 465 26.37 23.93 15.02
CA TYR A 465 27.26 24.79 14.21
C TYR A 465 26.69 25.01 12.80
N SER A 466 26.80 26.26 12.35
CA SER A 466 26.46 26.82 11.04
C SER A 466 27.70 26.97 10.16
N SER A 467 27.58 26.83 8.83
CA SER A 467 28.24 27.74 7.86
C SER A 467 27.80 27.50 6.40
N GLN A 468 27.34 28.61 5.81
CA GLN A 468 27.65 29.18 4.48
C GLN A 468 27.35 28.46 3.15
N ARG A 469 26.58 29.22 2.35
CA ARG A 469 26.34 29.19 0.91
C ARG A 469 27.59 29.63 0.12
N ASP A 470 27.77 29.08 -1.07
CA ASP A 470 28.06 29.78 -2.34
C ASP A 470 27.80 28.81 -3.52
N LYS A 471 26.83 29.08 -4.40
CA LYS A 471 26.93 29.81 -5.69
C LYS A 471 27.97 29.23 -6.66
N ASN A 472 27.50 28.53 -7.70
CA ASN A 472 27.82 28.89 -9.08
C ASN A 472 26.86 28.21 -10.07
N LEU A 473 26.38 29.03 -11.01
CA LEU A 473 25.44 28.69 -12.07
C LEU A 473 26.01 29.34 -13.33
N SER A 474 26.26 28.56 -14.39
CA SER A 474 26.37 29.10 -15.73
C SER A 474 25.93 28.07 -16.77
N LYS A 475 25.14 28.60 -17.70
CA LYS A 475 24.42 27.96 -18.80
C LYS A 475 25.38 27.46 -19.88
N LEU A 476 24.96 26.43 -20.62
CA LEU A 476 25.17 26.39 -22.07
C LEU A 476 24.08 25.53 -22.74
N THR A 477 23.48 26.16 -23.74
CA THR A 477 22.34 25.77 -24.56
C THR A 477 22.74 24.90 -25.75
N GLY A 478 21.84 23.99 -26.14
CA GLY A 478 21.48 23.75 -27.53
C GLY A 478 22.14 22.56 -28.21
N LEU A 479 21.32 21.60 -28.65
CA LEU A 479 21.32 21.06 -30.01
C LEU A 479 20.10 20.17 -30.22
N ALA A 480 19.29 20.56 -31.22
CA ALA A 480 18.15 19.81 -31.74
C ALA A 480 18.63 18.71 -32.70
N ALA A 481 17.94 17.57 -32.72
CA ALA A 481 17.99 16.63 -33.83
C ALA A 481 16.62 15.99 -34.04
N THR A 482 16.19 16.05 -35.29
CA THR A 482 14.94 15.62 -35.90
C THR A 482 14.86 14.09 -36.05
N SER A 483 13.66 13.50 -35.91
CA SER A 483 13.41 12.13 -36.37
C SER A 483 12.10 12.05 -37.17
N LYS A 484 12.23 11.42 -38.35
CA LYS A 484 11.18 11.16 -39.35
C LYS A 484 10.34 9.95 -38.95
N ARG A 485 9.06 10.01 -39.31
CA ARG A 485 8.05 8.93 -39.28
C ARG A 485 8.35 7.81 -40.28
N PHE A 486 7.97 6.59 -39.91
CA PHE A 486 7.54 5.53 -40.84
C PHE A 486 6.36 4.78 -40.21
N ASP A 487 5.32 4.56 -41.02
CA ASP A 487 4.05 3.88 -40.71
C ASP A 487 4.21 2.38 -40.51
N ASP A 488 3.35 1.77 -39.69
CA ASP A 488 3.16 0.32 -39.62
C ASP A 488 1.66 -0.08 -39.62
N ARG A 489 1.39 -1.26 -40.17
CA ARG A 489 0.06 -1.80 -40.53
C ARG A 489 -0.57 -2.62 -39.38
N ASN A 490 -1.91 -2.66 -39.40
CA ASN A 490 -2.85 -3.35 -38.50
C ASN A 490 -2.65 -4.88 -38.33
N LEU A 491 -2.95 -5.39 -37.12
CA LEU A 491 -3.56 -6.71 -36.88
C LEU A 491 -4.38 -6.75 -35.56
N GLU A 492 -5.40 -7.60 -35.55
CA GLU A 492 -6.66 -7.57 -34.76
C GLU A 492 -6.58 -7.92 -33.25
N SER A 493 -7.63 -7.53 -32.50
CA SER A 493 -7.69 -7.47 -31.02
C SER A 493 -8.45 -8.63 -30.30
N PRO A 494 -8.09 -8.98 -29.05
CA PRO A 494 -8.71 -10.02 -28.22
C PRO A 494 -9.86 -9.53 -27.30
N ALA A 495 -10.65 -8.54 -27.72
CA ALA A 495 -11.64 -7.86 -26.86
C ALA A 495 -12.90 -8.68 -26.49
N ALA A 496 -13.13 -9.83 -27.12
CA ALA A 496 -14.39 -10.58 -26.94
C ALA A 496 -14.47 -11.42 -25.65
N LEU A 497 -13.34 -11.84 -25.07
CA LEU A 497 -13.32 -12.76 -23.93
C LEU A 497 -13.54 -12.07 -22.57
N ALA A 498 -13.18 -10.78 -22.45
CA ALA A 498 -13.24 -10.03 -21.20
C ALA A 498 -14.68 -9.67 -20.77
N ASN A 499 -15.60 -9.51 -21.73
CA ASN A 499 -16.99 -9.11 -21.44
C ASN A 499 -17.83 -10.24 -20.81
N GLN A 500 -17.49 -11.51 -21.04
CA GLN A 500 -18.24 -12.63 -20.44
C GLN A 500 -17.92 -12.84 -18.95
N VAL A 501 -16.70 -12.53 -18.51
CA VAL A 501 -16.29 -12.66 -17.10
C VAL A 501 -16.91 -11.57 -16.22
N PHE A 502 -17.10 -10.35 -16.76
CA PHE A 502 -17.70 -9.23 -16.04
C PHE A 502 -19.18 -9.47 -15.68
N LEU A 503 -19.95 -10.11 -16.57
CA LEU A 503 -21.37 -10.41 -16.35
C LEU A 503 -21.59 -11.46 -15.25
N LEU A 504 -20.72 -12.47 -15.16
CA LEU A 504 -20.77 -13.53 -14.15
C LEU A 504 -20.45 -13.00 -12.73
N VAL A 505 -19.48 -12.09 -12.61
CA VAL A 505 -19.11 -11.50 -11.31
C VAL A 505 -20.17 -10.54 -10.78
N SER A 506 -20.81 -9.77 -11.67
CA SER A 506 -21.90 -8.84 -11.30
C SER A 506 -23.15 -9.58 -10.78
N GLN A 507 -23.50 -10.71 -11.39
CA GLN A 507 -24.64 -11.53 -10.95
C GLN A 507 -24.39 -12.21 -9.59
N LEU A 508 -23.16 -12.65 -9.31
CA LEU A 508 -22.76 -13.25 -8.03
C LEU A 508 -22.82 -12.25 -6.86
N LEU A 509 -22.44 -10.99 -7.09
CA LEU A 509 -22.49 -9.93 -6.07
C LEU A 509 -23.93 -9.52 -5.73
N CYS A 510 -24.86 -9.60 -6.67
CA CYS A 510 -26.27 -9.27 -6.46
C CYS A 510 -26.99 -10.33 -5.59
N LEU A 511 -26.66 -11.62 -5.76
CA LEU A 511 -27.20 -12.73 -4.98
C LEU A 511 -26.76 -12.72 -3.51
N ILE A 512 -25.51 -12.29 -3.23
CA ILE A 512 -24.98 -12.19 -1.86
C ILE A 512 -25.63 -11.03 -1.10
N SER A 513 -25.98 -9.94 -1.80
CA SER A 513 -26.63 -8.77 -1.18
C SER A 513 -28.06 -9.06 -0.71
N GLN A 514 -28.82 -9.92 -1.41
CA GLN A 514 -30.20 -10.24 -1.03
C GLN A 514 -30.29 -11.12 0.22
N HIS A 515 -29.31 -11.99 0.49
CA HIS A 515 -29.33 -12.87 1.66
C HIS A 515 -28.98 -12.16 2.98
N VAL A 516 -28.17 -11.09 2.94
CA VAL A 516 -27.75 -10.34 4.15
C VAL A 516 -28.83 -9.35 4.62
N VAL A 517 -29.71 -8.89 3.72
CA VAL A 517 -30.79 -7.94 4.04
C VAL A 517 -31.97 -8.60 4.78
N VAL A 518 -32.14 -9.93 4.67
CA VAL A 518 -33.27 -10.64 5.30
C VAL A 518 -33.04 -10.90 6.80
N GLU A 519 -31.80 -11.03 7.27
CA GLU A 519 -31.51 -11.26 8.70
C GLU A 519 -31.61 -10.01 9.59
N PHE A 520 -31.51 -8.79 9.04
CA PHE A 520 -31.49 -7.55 9.83
C PHE A 520 -32.83 -6.80 9.95
N LYS A 521 -33.94 -7.37 9.44
CA LYS A 521 -35.28 -6.83 9.68
C LYS A 521 -35.95 -7.31 10.97
N SER A 522 -35.24 -8.07 11.82
CA SER A 522 -35.80 -8.63 13.07
C SER A 522 -35.09 -8.22 14.37
N LEU A 523 -34.25 -7.17 14.36
CA LEU A 523 -33.60 -6.63 15.56
C LEU A 523 -33.69 -5.10 15.66
#